data_AF-A0AAX0I854-F1
#
_entry.id   AF-A0AAX0I854-F1
#
_cell.length_a   1.000
_cell.length_b   1.000
_cell.length_c   1.000
_cell.angle_alpha   90.00
_cell.angle_beta   90.00
_cell.angle_gamma   90.00
#
_symmetry.space_group_name_H-M   'P 1'
#
loop_
_entity.id
_entity.type
_entity.pdbx_description
1 polymer ?
#
loop_
_entity_poly.entity_id
_entity_poly.type
_entity_poly.pdbx_seq_one_letter_code
_entity_poly.pdbx_strand_id
1 'polypeptide(L)'
;MNKSLRSMKSGAQAGFTLIELIVVIVILGILAATAIPKFIDMSTDARVAKMNAAAGAVKAGAALYHAQYLVNGDSTKAVVMEGKTIKDAFGYPAASADGIQEAAGLSVDDYNVTFAGSVMTVAVDKATTRASCSVVYTAPAAAGGAPVITVNAKAENCG
;
A
#
# COMPACT_ATOMS: atom_id res chain seq x y z
N MET A 1 -60.19 -11.33 45.98
CA MET A 1 -59.59 -11.74 44.70
C MET A 1 -58.12 -12.04 44.92
N ASN A 2 -57.71 -13.19 44.42
CA ASN A 2 -56.51 -13.98 44.70
C ASN A 2 -55.21 -13.36 44.15
N LYS A 3 -54.19 -13.39 45.00
CA LYS A 3 -52.82 -12.96 44.73
C LYS A 3 -52.10 -14.10 44.00
N SER A 4 -51.67 -13.89 42.75
CA SER A 4 -50.78 -14.82 42.03
C SER A 4 -49.49 -14.10 41.66
N LEU A 5 -48.53 -14.13 42.57
CA LEU A 5 -47.15 -13.75 42.31
C LEU A 5 -46.45 -14.99 41.74
N ARG A 6 -46.20 -14.99 40.43
CA ARG A 6 -45.39 -16.01 39.77
C ARG A 6 -43.97 -15.93 40.33
N SER A 7 -43.58 -16.97 41.05
CA SER A 7 -42.22 -17.23 41.51
C SER A 7 -41.29 -17.37 40.30
N MET A 8 -40.42 -16.37 40.08
CA MET A 8 -39.24 -16.52 39.22
C MET A 8 -38.24 -17.40 39.98
N LYS A 9 -38.19 -18.68 39.59
CA LYS A 9 -37.22 -19.65 40.08
C LYS A 9 -35.82 -19.15 39.69
N SER A 10 -35.08 -18.61 40.65
CA SER A 10 -33.65 -18.28 40.51
C SER A 10 -32.90 -19.57 40.16
N GLY A 11 -32.47 -19.69 38.90
CA GLY A 11 -31.46 -20.68 38.53
C GLY A 11 -30.17 -20.32 39.25
N ALA A 12 -29.57 -21.28 39.95
CA ALA A 12 -28.28 -21.08 40.60
C ALA A 12 -27.25 -20.67 39.54
N GLN A 13 -26.80 -19.41 39.58
CA GLN A 13 -25.73 -18.94 38.72
C GLN A 13 -24.43 -19.55 39.24
N ALA A 14 -23.96 -20.62 38.60
CA ALA A 14 -22.65 -21.19 38.86
C ALA A 14 -21.60 -20.14 38.48
N GLY A 15 -20.88 -19.61 39.47
CA GLY A 15 -19.75 -18.72 39.23
C GLY A 15 -18.59 -19.48 38.57
N PHE A 16 -17.89 -18.82 37.66
CA PHE A 16 -16.63 -19.34 37.10
C PHE A 16 -15.60 -19.54 38.22
N THR A 17 -14.87 -20.65 38.16
CA THR A 17 -13.80 -20.92 39.11
C THR A 17 -12.55 -20.10 38.78
N LEU A 18 -11.76 -19.71 39.78
CA LEU A 18 -10.49 -19.00 39.54
C LEU A 18 -9.52 -19.83 38.68
N ILE A 19 -9.55 -21.16 38.81
CA ILE A 19 -8.70 -22.05 38.04
C ILE A 19 -9.08 -22.09 36.55
N GLU A 20 -10.38 -22.04 36.21
CA GLU A 20 -10.81 -21.94 34.80
C GLU A 20 -10.26 -20.68 34.15
N LEU A 21 -10.33 -19.54 34.85
CA LEU A 21 -9.82 -18.28 34.30
C LEU A 21 -8.29 -18.32 34.12
N ILE A 22 -7.56 -18.92 35.05
CA ILE A 22 -6.10 -19.10 34.94
C ILE A 22 -5.73 -19.99 33.76
N VAL A 23 -6.41 -21.12 33.56
CA VAL A 23 -6.13 -22.02 32.44
C VAL A 23 -6.37 -21.32 31.09
N VAL A 24 -7.43 -20.52 30.98
CA VAL A 24 -7.73 -19.77 29.75
C VAL A 24 -6.63 -18.78 29.41
N ILE A 25 -6.16 -17.96 30.36
CA ILE A 25 -5.09 -16.99 30.09
C ILE A 25 -3.75 -17.67 29.77
N VAL A 26 -3.48 -18.84 30.37
CA VAL A 26 -2.27 -19.63 30.06
C VAL A 26 -2.32 -20.15 28.63
N ILE A 27 -3.47 -20.71 28.20
CA ILE A 27 -3.65 -21.18 26.82
C ILE A 27 -3.54 -20.01 25.83
N LEU A 28 -4.21 -18.89 26.10
CA LEU A 28 -4.12 -17.69 25.26
C LEU A 28 -2.68 -17.13 25.20
N GLY A 29 -1.92 -17.21 26.30
CA GLY A 29 -0.53 -16.82 26.35
C GLY A 29 0.36 -17.65 25.42
N ILE A 30 0.21 -18.97 25.41
CA ILE A 30 0.98 -19.88 24.53
C ILE A 30 0.61 -19.63 23.06
N LEU A 31 -0.68 -19.48 22.76
CA LEU A 31 -1.15 -19.18 21.40
C LEU A 31 -0.62 -17.82 20.91
N ALA A 32 -0.64 -16.79 21.76
CA ALA A 32 -0.11 -15.47 21.42
C ALA A 32 1.40 -15.52 21.17
N ALA A 33 2.18 -16.19 22.02
CA ALA A 33 3.64 -16.27 21.91
C ALA A 33 4.09 -16.92 20.58
N THR A 34 3.32 -17.87 20.06
CA THR A 34 3.63 -18.56 18.79
C THR A 34 3.05 -17.85 17.56
N ALA A 35 1.93 -17.13 17.70
CA ALA A 35 1.27 -16.45 16.59
C ALA A 35 1.87 -15.07 16.27
N ILE A 36 2.30 -14.31 17.28
CA ILE A 36 2.79 -12.93 17.11
C ILE A 36 3.98 -12.83 16.13
N PRO A 37 5.05 -13.65 16.24
CA PRO A 37 6.19 -13.56 15.33
C PRO A 37 5.77 -13.76 13.86
N LYS A 38 4.93 -14.78 13.61
CA LYS A 38 4.41 -15.07 12.26
C LYS A 38 3.56 -13.93 11.71
N PHE A 39 2.76 -13.28 12.56
CA PHE A 39 1.92 -12.16 12.14
C PHE A 39 2.77 -10.95 11.72
N ILE A 40 3.86 -10.67 12.43
CA ILE A 40 4.80 -9.59 12.09
C ILE A 40 5.46 -9.88 10.73
N ASP A 41 5.97 -11.10 10.52
CA ASP A 41 6.60 -11.50 9.26
C ASP A 41 5.62 -11.37 8.07
N MET A 42 4.39 -11.87 8.23
CA MET A 42 3.35 -11.75 7.22
C MET A 42 3.00 -10.29 6.90
N SER A 43 3.00 -9.41 7.91
CA SER A 43 2.75 -7.99 7.70
C SER A 43 3.86 -7.31 6.90
N THR A 44 5.13 -7.68 7.13
CA THR A 44 6.29 -7.22 6.37
C THR A 44 6.21 -7.69 4.92
N ASP A 45 5.93 -8.98 4.71
CA ASP A 45 5.81 -9.57 3.37
C ASP A 45 4.68 -8.93 2.57
N ALA A 46 3.53 -8.68 3.21
CA ALA A 46 2.40 -7.99 2.57
C ALA A 46 2.78 -6.59 2.06
N ARG A 47 3.58 -5.85 2.84
CA ARG A 47 4.05 -4.52 2.49
C ARG A 47 5.10 -4.55 1.38
N VAL A 48 6.02 -5.50 1.42
CA VAL A 48 6.97 -5.76 0.32
C VAL A 48 6.21 -6.06 -0.98
N ALA A 49 5.21 -6.94 -0.93
CA ALA A 49 4.38 -7.29 -2.08
C ALA A 49 3.62 -6.06 -2.63
N LYS A 50 2.98 -5.28 -1.75
CA LYS A 50 2.29 -4.03 -2.12
C LYS A 50 3.20 -3.04 -2.85
N MET A 51 4.42 -2.85 -2.38
CA MET A 51 5.37 -1.92 -3.01
C MET A 51 5.97 -2.47 -4.31
N ASN A 52 6.17 -3.79 -4.42
CA ASN A 52 6.54 -4.40 -5.68
C ASN A 52 5.42 -4.31 -6.73
N ALA A 53 4.15 -4.41 -6.32
CA ALA A 53 3.01 -4.16 -7.20
C ALA A 53 3.00 -2.70 -7.69
N ALA A 54 3.22 -1.73 -6.78
CA ALA A 54 3.34 -0.32 -7.16
C ALA A 54 4.51 -0.09 -8.14
N ALA A 55 5.67 -0.72 -7.92
CA ALA A 55 6.79 -0.66 -8.84
C ALA A 55 6.45 -1.22 -10.23
N GLY A 56 5.71 -2.33 -10.28
CA GLY A 56 5.21 -2.90 -11.53
C GLY A 56 4.29 -1.93 -12.27
N ALA A 57 3.36 -1.31 -11.56
CA ALA A 57 2.44 -0.32 -12.12
C ALA A 57 3.18 0.91 -12.68
N VAL A 58 4.16 1.45 -11.96
CA VAL A 58 5.00 2.56 -12.43
C VAL A 58 5.78 2.19 -13.69
N LYS A 59 6.41 1.02 -13.73
CA LYS A 59 7.12 0.53 -14.92
C LYS A 59 6.20 0.37 -16.12
N ALA A 60 5.02 -0.22 -15.90
CA ALA A 60 4.02 -0.42 -16.95
C ALA A 60 3.47 0.91 -17.46
N GLY A 61 3.08 1.83 -16.58
CA GLY A 61 2.58 3.15 -16.95
C GLY A 61 3.60 3.97 -17.74
N ALA A 62 4.87 3.95 -17.34
CA ALA A 62 5.95 4.60 -18.08
C ALA A 62 6.15 4.00 -19.47
N ALA A 63 6.16 2.67 -19.59
CA ALA A 63 6.36 1.97 -20.86
C ALA A 63 5.19 2.14 -21.83
N LEU A 64 3.95 2.05 -21.33
CA LEU A 64 2.73 2.25 -22.14
C LEU A 64 2.63 3.68 -22.65
N TYR A 65 2.90 4.66 -21.80
CA TYR A 65 2.96 6.06 -22.22
C TYR A 65 4.01 6.24 -23.32
N HIS A 66 5.23 5.71 -23.12
CA HIS A 66 6.30 5.85 -24.09
C HIS A 66 5.94 5.21 -25.43
N ALA A 67 5.30 4.03 -25.42
CA ALA A 67 4.83 3.37 -26.64
C ALA A 67 3.80 4.26 -27.39
N GLN A 68 2.84 4.84 -26.69
CA GLN A 68 1.85 5.74 -27.31
C GLN A 68 2.51 7.01 -27.84
N TYR A 69 3.46 7.59 -27.10
CA TYR A 69 4.23 8.75 -27.53
C TYR A 69 4.97 8.48 -28.85
N LEU A 70 5.63 7.33 -28.98
CA LEU A 70 6.31 6.93 -30.21
C LEU A 70 5.35 6.70 -31.38
N VAL A 71 4.19 6.10 -31.13
CA VAL A 71 3.15 5.86 -32.15
C VAL A 71 2.55 7.18 -32.66
N ASN A 72 2.39 8.17 -31.78
CA ASN A 72 1.84 9.47 -32.16
C ASN A 72 2.74 10.23 -33.13
N GLY A 73 4.05 9.98 -33.12
CA GLY A 73 5.04 10.52 -34.07
C GLY A 73 5.20 12.05 -34.06
N ASP A 74 4.49 12.72 -33.16
CA ASP A 74 4.38 14.16 -33.05
C ASP A 74 4.31 14.52 -31.56
N SER A 75 5.37 15.16 -31.07
CA SER A 75 5.53 15.54 -29.66
C SER A 75 4.55 16.63 -29.21
N THR A 76 3.77 17.20 -30.12
CA THR A 76 2.71 18.16 -29.80
C THR A 76 1.38 17.50 -29.46
N LYS A 77 1.24 16.19 -29.71
CA LYS A 77 0.03 15.44 -29.40
C LYS A 77 0.07 14.89 -27.98
N ALA A 78 -0.92 15.28 -27.19
CA ALA A 78 -1.14 14.74 -25.87
C ALA A 78 -1.36 13.21 -25.93
N VAL A 79 -0.68 12.48 -25.04
CA VAL A 79 -0.95 11.06 -24.80
C VAL A 79 -2.06 10.97 -23.75
N VAL A 80 -3.10 10.19 -24.05
CA VAL A 80 -4.26 9.99 -23.19
C VAL A 80 -4.31 8.55 -22.73
N MET A 81 -4.36 8.32 -21.43
CA MET A 81 -4.50 7.00 -20.83
C MET A 81 -5.71 7.01 -19.91
N GLU A 82 -6.59 6.02 -20.03
CA GLU A 82 -7.84 5.93 -19.25
C GLU A 82 -8.69 7.23 -19.32
N GLY A 83 -8.71 7.89 -20.48
CA GLY A 83 -9.46 9.14 -20.69
C GLY A 83 -8.84 10.39 -20.07
N LYS A 84 -7.64 10.30 -19.47
CA LYS A 84 -6.91 11.43 -18.89
C LYS A 84 -5.64 11.75 -19.68
N THR A 85 -5.40 13.04 -19.88
CA THR A 85 -4.16 13.51 -20.50
C THR A 85 -3.01 13.38 -19.52
N ILE A 86 -1.99 12.64 -19.92
CA ILE A 86 -0.81 12.40 -19.09
C ILE A 86 0.26 13.44 -19.42
N LYS A 87 0.79 14.09 -18.40
CA LYS A 87 1.82 15.12 -18.54
C LYS A 87 3.12 14.52 -19.05
N ASP A 88 3.64 15.07 -20.14
CA ASP A 88 4.91 14.65 -20.75
C ASP A 88 6.13 15.17 -19.99
N ALA A 89 7.18 14.36 -19.99
CA ALA A 89 8.57 14.70 -19.73
C ALA A 89 9.44 13.94 -20.73
N PHE A 90 9.69 14.56 -21.89
CA PHE A 90 10.61 14.06 -22.92
C PHE A 90 10.25 12.66 -23.46
N GLY A 91 8.96 12.40 -23.68
CA GLY A 91 8.48 11.12 -24.20
C GLY A 91 8.23 10.04 -23.12
N TYR A 92 8.25 10.44 -21.85
CA TYR A 92 7.83 9.63 -20.70
C TYR A 92 6.90 10.45 -19.78
N PRO A 93 6.13 9.83 -18.88
CA PRO A 93 5.31 10.59 -17.94
C PRO A 93 6.16 11.48 -17.01
N ALA A 94 5.75 12.71 -16.78
CA ALA A 94 6.39 13.59 -15.82
C ALA A 94 6.23 13.07 -14.38
N ALA A 95 7.20 13.35 -13.50
CA ALA A 95 7.09 13.06 -12.08
C ALA A 95 6.10 14.03 -11.40
N SER A 96 4.81 13.82 -11.60
CA SER A 96 3.73 14.66 -11.09
C SER A 96 2.42 13.87 -10.94
N ALA A 97 1.44 14.44 -10.25
CA ALA A 97 0.11 13.85 -10.08
C ALA A 97 -0.55 13.53 -11.43
N ASP A 98 -0.56 14.50 -12.36
CA ASP A 98 -1.10 14.33 -13.72
C ASP A 98 -0.15 13.59 -14.68
N GLY A 99 0.98 13.09 -14.18
CA GLY A 99 2.00 12.40 -14.97
C GLY A 99 2.05 10.92 -14.61
N ILE A 100 3.20 10.50 -14.07
CA ILE A 100 3.45 9.10 -13.74
C ILE A 100 2.48 8.53 -12.69
N GLN A 101 1.97 9.34 -11.77
CA GLN A 101 1.02 8.85 -10.76
C GLN A 101 -0.28 8.40 -11.43
N GLU A 102 -0.84 9.23 -12.31
CA GLU A 102 -2.03 8.90 -13.09
C GLU A 102 -1.75 7.76 -14.08
N ALA A 103 -0.61 7.80 -14.77
CA ALA A 103 -0.19 6.75 -15.69
C ALA A 103 -0.06 5.36 -15.04
N ALA A 104 0.36 5.34 -13.77
CA ALA A 104 0.51 4.13 -12.98
C ALA A 104 -0.76 3.76 -12.19
N GLY A 105 -1.82 4.59 -12.23
CA GLY A 105 -3.04 4.39 -11.47
C GLY A 105 -2.83 4.36 -9.94
N LEU A 106 -1.84 5.10 -9.44
CA LEU A 106 -1.52 5.11 -8.01
C LEU A 106 -2.44 6.06 -7.24
N SER A 107 -3.17 5.51 -6.26
CA SER A 107 -4.01 6.31 -5.35
C SER A 107 -3.23 6.83 -4.15
N VAL A 108 -3.48 8.09 -3.79
CA VAL A 108 -2.96 8.72 -2.56
C VAL A 108 -3.66 8.22 -1.30
N ASP A 109 -4.74 7.44 -1.43
CA ASP A 109 -5.37 6.77 -0.29
C ASP A 109 -4.59 5.52 0.11
N ASP A 110 -4.02 4.83 -0.87
CA ASP A 110 -3.25 3.60 -0.68
C ASP A 110 -1.77 3.85 -0.42
N TYR A 111 -1.21 4.92 -0.98
CA TYR A 111 0.22 5.21 -0.93
C TYR A 111 0.51 6.63 -0.43
N ASN A 112 1.69 6.80 0.17
CA ASN A 112 2.24 8.12 0.40
C ASN A 112 3.07 8.54 -0.81
N VAL A 113 2.49 9.38 -1.67
CA VAL A 113 3.13 9.87 -2.89
C VAL A 113 3.63 11.29 -2.66
N THR A 114 4.92 11.51 -2.90
CA THR A 114 5.56 12.83 -2.80
C THR A 114 6.31 13.16 -4.08
N PHE A 115 6.44 14.44 -4.37
CA PHE A 115 7.09 14.95 -5.58
C PHE A 115 8.17 15.97 -5.22
N ALA A 116 9.34 15.86 -5.86
CA ALA A 116 10.44 16.80 -5.73
C ALA A 116 11.12 16.97 -7.09
N GLY A 117 10.81 18.07 -7.79
CA GLY A 117 11.32 18.32 -9.14
C GLY A 117 10.91 17.19 -10.11
N SER A 118 11.90 16.54 -10.73
CA SER A 118 11.68 15.41 -11.65
C SER A 118 11.57 14.06 -10.95
N VAL A 119 11.41 14.02 -9.62
CA VAL A 119 11.35 12.78 -8.84
C VAL A 119 9.99 12.62 -8.18
N MET A 120 9.37 11.46 -8.37
CA MET A 120 8.23 10.98 -7.58
C MET A 120 8.72 9.88 -6.65
N THR A 121 8.31 9.94 -5.37
CA THR A 121 8.53 8.87 -4.40
C THR A 121 7.19 8.34 -3.91
N VAL A 122 7.02 7.03 -3.97
CA VAL A 122 5.87 6.28 -3.45
C VAL A 122 6.35 5.48 -2.25
N ALA A 123 5.77 5.70 -1.08
CA ALA A 123 6.08 4.95 0.14
C ALA A 123 4.84 4.18 0.66
N VAL A 124 5.08 3.08 1.38
CA VAL A 124 4.05 2.07 1.72
C VAL A 124 2.97 2.57 2.68
N ASP A 125 3.29 3.59 3.49
CA ASP A 125 2.41 4.15 4.52
C ASP A 125 2.45 5.69 4.52
N LYS A 126 1.34 6.33 4.91
CA LYS A 126 1.28 7.77 5.24
C LYS A 126 2.04 8.13 6.52
N ALA A 127 2.48 7.13 7.29
CA ALA A 127 3.29 7.30 8.48
C ALA A 127 4.79 7.31 8.12
N THR A 128 5.54 8.28 8.65
CA THR A 128 6.97 8.50 8.38
C THR A 128 7.90 7.38 8.85
N THR A 129 7.39 6.39 9.58
CA THR A 129 8.18 5.36 10.25
C THR A 129 8.88 4.39 9.31
N ARG A 130 8.46 4.28 8.04
CA ARG A 130 8.99 3.32 7.05
C ARG A 130 9.30 3.96 5.70
N ALA A 131 9.81 5.19 5.73
CA ALA A 131 10.15 5.94 4.52
C ALA A 131 11.17 5.23 3.59
N SER A 132 11.96 4.30 4.13
CA SER A 132 12.87 3.43 3.38
C SER A 132 12.16 2.44 2.45
N CYS A 133 10.93 2.00 2.78
CA CYS A 133 10.11 1.12 1.93
C CYS A 133 9.44 1.93 0.80
N SER A 134 10.19 2.16 -0.27
CA SER A 134 9.79 3.10 -1.32
C SER A 134 10.04 2.62 -2.75
N VAL A 135 9.29 3.20 -3.68
CA VAL A 135 9.54 3.18 -5.12
C VAL A 135 9.77 4.62 -5.57
N VAL A 136 10.90 4.86 -6.22
CA VAL A 136 11.28 6.19 -6.71
C VAL A 136 11.30 6.16 -8.23
N TYR A 137 10.53 7.04 -8.84
CA TYR A 137 10.54 7.31 -10.27
C TYR A 137 11.19 8.66 -10.52
N THR A 138 12.25 8.67 -11.33
CA THR A 138 12.89 9.89 -11.81
C THR A 138 12.62 10.05 -13.29
N ALA A 139 11.84 11.06 -13.66
CA ALA A 139 11.57 11.41 -15.05
C ALA A 139 12.88 11.83 -15.76
N PRO A 140 13.01 11.59 -17.08
CA PRO A 140 14.19 12.01 -17.82
C PRO A 140 14.39 13.53 -17.73
N ALA A 141 15.65 13.96 -17.70
CA ALA A 141 16.02 15.38 -17.61
C ALA A 141 16.20 16.07 -18.98
N ALA A 142 16.21 15.28 -20.06
CA ALA A 142 16.38 15.76 -21.43
C ALA A 142 15.81 14.77 -22.45
N ALA A 143 15.61 15.24 -23.68
CA ALA A 143 15.22 14.42 -24.83
C ALA A 143 16.21 13.26 -25.05
N GLY A 144 15.69 12.07 -25.34
CA GLY A 144 16.48 10.85 -25.52
C GLY A 144 16.91 10.18 -24.21
N GLY A 145 16.64 10.78 -23.05
CA GLY A 145 16.80 10.14 -21.76
C GLY A 145 15.67 9.13 -21.45
N ALA A 146 15.96 8.14 -20.60
CA ALA A 146 14.98 7.22 -20.06
C ALA A 146 14.78 7.49 -18.56
N PRO A 147 13.59 7.22 -18.00
CA PRO A 147 13.36 7.37 -16.57
C PRO A 147 14.14 6.32 -15.78
N VAL A 148 14.52 6.67 -14.55
CA VAL A 148 15.15 5.75 -13.60
C VAL A 148 14.10 5.34 -12.57
N ILE A 149 13.92 4.03 -12.38
CA ILE A 149 12.98 3.47 -11.40
C ILE A 149 13.77 2.68 -10.37
N THR A 150 13.86 3.21 -9.15
CA THR A 150 14.54 2.57 -8.02
C THR A 150 13.51 1.95 -7.08
N VAL A 151 13.70 0.68 -6.73
CA VAL A 151 12.77 -0.07 -5.87
C VAL A 151 13.49 -0.48 -4.59
N ASN A 152 13.03 0.05 -3.46
CA ASN A 152 13.55 -0.24 -2.12
C ASN A 152 12.55 -1.09 -1.31
N ALA A 153 11.78 -1.95 -1.98
CA ALA A 153 10.77 -2.82 -1.38
C ALA A 153 11.37 -4.17 -0.96
N LYS A 154 12.11 -4.19 0.15
CA LYS A 154 12.68 -5.41 0.76
C LYS A 154 12.35 -5.49 2.25
N ALA A 155 12.43 -6.68 2.83
CA ALA A 155 12.04 -6.92 4.23
C ALA A 155 12.77 -5.99 5.21
N GLU A 156 14.06 -5.72 5.01
CA GLU A 156 14.85 -4.81 5.84
C GLU A 156 14.38 -3.34 5.79
N ASN A 157 13.76 -2.94 4.68
CA ASN A 157 13.24 -1.59 4.49
C ASN A 157 11.76 -1.47 4.87
N CYS A 158 11.03 -2.60 4.81
CA CYS A 158 9.59 -2.70 4.99
C CYS A 158 9.19 -3.47 6.27
N GLY A 159 10.13 -3.72 7.19
CA GLY A 159 9.88 -4.25 8.54
C GLY A 159 9.14 -3.26 9.40
#